data_AF-A0A960PMX2-F1
#
_entry.id   AF-A0A960PMX2-F1
#
_cell.length_a   1.000
_cell.length_b   1.000
_cell.length_c   1.000
_cell.angle_alpha   90.00
_cell.angle_beta   90.00
_cell.angle_gamma   90.00
#
_symmetry.space_group_name_H-M   'P 1'
#
loop_
_entity.id
_entity.type
_entity.pdbx_description
1 polymer ?
#
loop_
_entity_poly.entity_id
_entity_poly.type
_entity_poly.pdbx_seq_one_letter_code
_entity_poly.pdbx_strand_id
1 'polypeptide(L)'
;GVVGREGFDVITSTLKDSTTMADSAKAAMELRLPPDSLVAATAERLVDQAKATGVALTGEGGLLTDLVRQVLQGALGVEMAEHLGYERHAVEGRGSGNSRNGYYPKTVRTEIGDVEVQVPRDRNATFEPQIVPVGQRRLSGLDQMVISLYANRVHQG
;
A
#
# COMPACT_ATOMS: atom_id res chain seq x y z
N GLY A 1 -7.06 -53.80 -31.24
CA GLY A 1 -5.59 -53.95 -31.33
C GLY A 1 -4.99 -52.57 -31.48
N VAL A 2 -3.87 -52.35 -30.80
CA VAL A 2 -3.25 -51.06 -30.46
C VAL A 2 -2.19 -50.64 -31.51
N VAL A 3 -1.91 -49.32 -31.59
CA VAL A 3 -0.66 -48.64 -32.04
C VAL A 3 -0.33 -48.68 -33.55
N GLY A 4 0.10 -47.62 -34.24
CA GLY A 4 0.45 -46.24 -33.90
C GLY A 4 1.47 -45.64 -34.90
N ARG A 5 1.85 -44.36 -34.65
CA ARG A 5 3.12 -43.67 -35.02
C ARG A 5 3.37 -43.25 -36.49
N GLU A 6 3.90 -42.09 -36.90
CA GLU A 6 4.36 -40.78 -36.32
C GLU A 6 4.40 -39.70 -37.43
N GLY A 7 4.59 -38.41 -37.04
CA GLY A 7 5.20 -37.35 -37.86
C GLY A 7 4.47 -35.99 -37.80
N PHE A 8 4.74 -35.11 -36.82
CA PHE A 8 5.70 -33.98 -36.79
C PHE A 8 5.16 -32.63 -37.34
N ASP A 9 5.58 -31.54 -36.67
CA ASP A 9 5.29 -30.10 -36.81
C ASP A 9 3.96 -29.57 -36.21
N VAL A 10 3.97 -28.99 -35.01
CA VAL A 10 4.42 -27.62 -34.63
C VAL A 10 3.65 -26.55 -35.41
N ILE A 11 2.76 -25.84 -34.72
CA ILE A 11 2.63 -24.38 -34.61
C ILE A 11 1.36 -24.09 -33.79
N THR A 12 1.59 -23.63 -32.56
CA THR A 12 0.61 -22.93 -31.72
C THR A 12 0.26 -21.59 -32.38
N SER A 13 -1.01 -21.36 -32.75
CA SER A 13 -1.50 -20.01 -33.09
C SER A 13 -2.55 -19.54 -32.09
N THR A 14 -2.04 -19.00 -30.99
CA THR A 14 -2.43 -17.73 -30.36
C THR A 14 -3.88 -17.27 -30.56
N LEU A 15 -4.72 -17.54 -29.57
CA LEU A 15 -5.90 -16.75 -29.26
C LEU A 15 -5.88 -16.40 -27.77
N LYS A 16 -5.72 -15.09 -27.52
CA LYS A 16 -6.34 -14.32 -26.45
C LYS A 16 -6.05 -14.77 -25.02
N ASP A 17 -5.05 -14.14 -24.42
CA ASP A 17 -5.17 -13.49 -23.12
C ASP A 17 -3.87 -12.72 -22.85
N SER A 18 -3.70 -11.61 -23.58
CA SER A 18 -2.71 -10.60 -23.25
C SER A 18 -3.36 -9.54 -22.37
N THR A 19 -3.71 -9.91 -21.13
CA THR A 19 -3.87 -8.93 -20.07
C THR A 19 -2.52 -8.24 -19.92
N THR A 20 -2.38 -7.05 -20.50
CA THR A 20 -1.15 -6.27 -20.38
C THR A 20 -0.98 -5.85 -18.91
N MET A 21 0.27 -5.64 -18.47
CA MET A 21 0.57 -5.12 -17.12
C MET A 21 -0.16 -3.79 -16.82
N ALA A 22 -0.59 -3.05 -17.86
CA ALA A 22 -1.41 -1.85 -17.75
C ALA A 22 -2.86 -2.11 -17.30
N ASP A 23 -3.46 -3.26 -17.64
CA ASP A 23 -4.83 -3.60 -17.23
C ASP A 23 -4.91 -4.15 -15.80
N SER A 24 -3.84 -4.80 -15.31
CA SER A 24 -3.79 -5.23 -13.89
C SER A 24 -3.59 -4.05 -12.94
N ALA A 25 -2.87 -3.01 -13.38
CA ALA A 25 -2.79 -1.73 -12.67
C ALA A 25 -4.11 -0.94 -12.72
N LYS A 26 -4.94 -1.14 -13.75
CA LYS A 26 -6.25 -0.48 -13.89
C LYS A 26 -7.31 -0.99 -12.89
N ALA A 27 -7.11 -2.20 -12.34
CA ALA A 27 -7.98 -2.80 -11.33
C ALA A 27 -7.57 -2.50 -9.88
N ALA A 28 -6.35 -1.96 -9.66
CA ALA A 28 -5.96 -1.34 -8.41
C ALA A 28 -6.69 0.00 -8.30
N MET A 29 -7.98 -0.09 -7.97
CA MET A 29 -8.90 0.96 -7.52
C MET A 29 -8.32 2.36 -7.73
N GLU A 30 -8.72 3.05 -8.81
CA GLU A 30 -8.47 4.49 -8.93
C GLU A 30 -8.73 5.10 -7.56
N LEU A 31 -7.66 5.52 -6.87
CA LEU A 31 -7.74 5.98 -5.50
C LEU A 31 -8.38 7.37 -5.56
N ARG A 32 -9.69 7.38 -5.77
CA ARG A 32 -10.46 8.60 -5.85
C ARG A 32 -10.55 9.11 -4.44
N LEU A 33 -9.81 10.19 -4.19
CA LEU A 33 -9.94 10.95 -2.97
C LEU A 33 -11.43 11.19 -2.70
N PRO A 34 -11.89 10.97 -1.45
CA PRO A 34 -13.26 11.25 -1.09
C PRO A 34 -13.62 12.71 -1.42
N PRO A 35 -14.91 13.02 -1.67
CA PRO A 35 -15.34 14.38 -1.92
C PRO A 35 -14.86 15.34 -0.82
N ASP A 36 -14.47 16.56 -1.20
CA ASP A 36 -13.92 17.57 -0.29
C ASP A 36 -14.85 17.83 0.91
N SER A 37 -16.17 17.76 0.71
CA SER A 37 -17.16 17.88 1.78
C SER A 37 -17.06 16.77 2.83
N LEU A 38 -16.80 15.53 2.41
CA LEU A 38 -16.59 14.41 3.32
C LEU A 38 -15.27 14.55 4.08
N VAL A 39 -14.21 15.02 3.40
CA VAL A 39 -12.92 15.32 4.03
C VAL A 39 -13.08 16.42 5.08
N ALA A 40 -13.72 17.54 4.72
CA ALA A 40 -13.96 18.66 5.62
C ALA A 40 -14.77 18.24 6.85
N ALA A 41 -15.91 17.56 6.66
CA ALA A 41 -16.74 17.09 7.76
C ALA A 41 -16.02 16.06 8.66
N THR A 42 -15.06 15.30 8.11
CA THR A 42 -14.25 14.38 8.90
C THR A 42 -13.16 15.10 9.65
N ALA A 43 -12.50 16.08 9.03
CA ALA A 43 -11.49 16.92 9.67
C ALA A 43 -12.06 17.71 10.85
N GLU A 44 -13.23 18.32 10.70
CA GLU A 44 -13.94 19.01 11.78
C GLU A 44 -14.19 18.08 12.97
N ARG A 45 -14.76 16.89 12.72
CA ARG A 45 -15.01 15.90 13.78
C ARG A 45 -13.73 15.46 14.49
N LEU A 46 -12.65 15.22 13.76
CA LEU A 46 -11.37 14.81 14.34
C LEU A 46 -10.75 15.92 15.19
N VAL A 47 -10.82 17.18 14.74
CA VAL A 47 -10.32 18.33 15.49
C VAL A 47 -11.14 18.55 16.76
N ASP A 48 -12.47 18.44 16.69
CA ASP A 48 -13.34 18.59 17.86
C ASP A 48 -13.10 17.48 18.89
N GLN A 49 -12.94 16.24 18.43
CA GLN A 49 -12.57 15.13 19.31
C GLN A 49 -11.18 15.32 19.95
N ALA A 50 -10.19 15.77 19.19
CA ALA A 50 -8.86 16.05 19.71
C ALA A 50 -8.89 17.15 20.78
N LYS A 51 -9.64 18.24 20.55
CA LYS A 51 -9.87 19.29 21.57
C LYS A 51 -10.55 18.74 22.82
N ALA A 52 -11.59 17.92 22.66
CA ALA A 52 -12.32 17.34 23.78
C ALA A 52 -11.48 16.38 24.64
N THR A 53 -10.48 15.73 24.02
CA THR A 53 -9.59 14.75 24.68
C THR A 53 -8.23 15.33 25.07
N GLY A 54 -7.95 16.59 24.73
CA GLY A 54 -6.68 17.25 25.01
C GLY A 54 -5.50 16.75 24.15
N VAL A 55 -5.78 16.10 23.02
CA VAL A 55 -4.75 15.61 22.09
C VAL A 55 -4.18 16.77 21.29
N ALA A 56 -2.84 16.86 21.22
CA ALA A 56 -2.16 17.85 20.41
C ALA A 56 -2.42 17.63 18.91
N LEU A 57 -2.41 18.70 18.11
CA LEU A 57 -2.62 18.56 16.67
C LEU A 57 -1.41 17.92 15.97
N THR A 58 -0.20 18.29 16.40
CA THR A 58 1.09 17.85 15.87
C THR A 58 1.99 17.33 16.99
N GLY A 59 3.19 16.85 16.65
CA GLY A 59 4.12 16.24 17.59
C GLY A 59 3.85 14.75 17.81
N GLU A 60 4.69 14.11 18.62
CA GLU A 60 4.57 12.68 18.92
C GLU A 60 3.23 12.38 19.62
N GLY A 61 2.46 11.42 19.09
CA GLY A 61 1.12 11.09 19.60
C GLY A 61 0.05 12.16 19.31
N GLY A 62 0.35 13.14 18.46
CA GLY A 62 -0.61 14.13 17.98
C GLY A 62 -1.57 13.55 16.94
N LEU A 63 -2.69 14.24 16.72
CA LEU A 63 -3.73 13.80 15.79
C LEU A 63 -3.21 13.59 14.36
N LEU A 64 -2.42 14.54 13.84
CA LEU A 64 -1.92 14.48 12.47
C LEU A 64 -0.84 13.41 12.31
N THR A 65 0.05 13.25 13.29
CA THR A 65 1.08 12.19 13.25
C THR A 65 0.45 10.81 13.35
N ASP A 66 -0.63 10.65 14.13
CA ASP A 66 -1.43 9.43 14.19
C ASP A 66 -2.16 9.12 12.88
N LEU A 67 -2.74 10.13 12.22
CA LEU A 67 -3.37 9.94 10.92
C LEU A 67 -2.36 9.49 9.87
N VAL A 68 -1.19 10.14 9.82
CA VAL A 68 -0.10 9.77 8.92
C VAL A 68 0.39 8.35 9.22
N ARG A 69 0.51 7.97 10.50
CA ARG A 69 0.83 6.59 10.90
C ARG A 69 -0.14 5.59 10.28
N GLN A 70 -1.45 5.85 10.38
CA GLN A 70 -2.47 4.93 9.86
C GLN A 70 -2.36 4.78 8.34
N VAL A 71 -2.16 5.89 7.63
CA VAL A 71 -1.98 5.88 6.16
C VAL A 71 -0.74 5.06 5.77
N LEU A 72 0.42 5.33 6.40
CA LEU A 72 1.66 4.61 6.12
C LEU A 72 1.53 3.11 6.42
N GLN A 73 0.89 2.73 7.54
CA GLN A 73 0.68 1.31 7.89
C GLN A 73 -0.26 0.62 6.90
N GLY A 74 -1.33 1.29 6.46
CA GLY A 74 -2.23 0.76 5.45
C GLY A 74 -1.50 0.50 4.14
N ALA A 75 -0.72 1.47 3.69
CA ALA A 75 0.01 1.38 2.43
C ALA A 75 1.15 0.35 2.47
N LEU A 76 1.89 0.22 3.59
CA LEU A 76 2.82 -0.89 3.82
C LEU A 76 2.12 -2.27 3.79
N GLY A 77 0.87 -2.32 4.24
CA GLY A 77 0.03 -3.52 4.17
C GLY A 77 -0.27 -3.94 2.73
N VAL A 78 -0.59 -2.95 1.87
CA VAL A 78 -0.82 -3.13 0.43
C VAL A 78 0.47 -3.62 -0.25
N GLU A 79 1.61 -2.95 -0.03
CA GLU A 79 2.90 -3.38 -0.60
C GLU A 79 3.24 -4.83 -0.21
N MET A 80 2.98 -5.22 1.05
CA MET A 80 3.21 -6.59 1.51
C MET A 80 2.25 -7.60 0.86
N ALA A 81 1.01 -7.20 0.58
CA ALA A 81 0.07 -8.07 -0.15
C ALA A 81 0.50 -8.26 -1.61
N GLU A 82 0.92 -7.19 -2.28
CA GLU A 82 1.48 -7.22 -3.63
C GLU A 82 2.74 -8.08 -3.70
N HIS A 83 3.69 -7.87 -2.78
CA HIS A 83 4.93 -8.64 -2.69
C HIS A 83 4.71 -10.13 -2.54
N LEU A 84 3.74 -10.52 -1.70
CA LEU A 84 3.42 -11.92 -1.46
C LEU A 84 2.49 -12.52 -2.52
N GLY A 85 1.80 -11.68 -3.29
CA GLY A 85 0.76 -12.08 -4.24
C GLY A 85 -0.56 -12.52 -3.57
N TYR A 86 -0.76 -12.21 -2.28
CA TYR A 86 -1.99 -12.56 -1.56
C TYR A 86 -2.25 -11.69 -0.32
N GLU A 87 -3.54 -11.51 -0.03
CA GLU A 87 -4.01 -10.70 1.10
C GLU A 87 -3.71 -11.32 2.46
N ARG A 88 -3.78 -10.50 3.52
CA ARG A 88 -3.59 -11.02 4.88
C ARG A 88 -4.65 -12.07 5.19
N HIS A 89 -4.22 -13.20 5.74
CA HIS A 89 -5.06 -14.36 6.10
C HIS A 89 -5.72 -15.09 4.92
N ALA A 90 -5.36 -14.74 3.68
CA ALA A 90 -5.85 -15.41 2.49
C ALA A 90 -5.36 -16.88 2.44
N VAL A 91 -6.21 -17.78 1.94
CA VAL A 91 -5.91 -19.22 1.89
C VAL A 91 -4.82 -19.56 0.89
N GLU A 92 -4.68 -18.72 -0.13
CA GLU A 92 -3.67 -18.71 -1.19
C GLU A 92 -2.25 -18.62 -0.63
N GLY A 93 -2.09 -18.04 0.57
CA GLY A 93 -0.81 -17.98 1.28
C GLY A 93 -0.38 -19.30 1.93
N ARG A 94 -1.25 -20.30 2.01
CA ARG A 94 -0.91 -21.58 2.66
C ARG A 94 -0.07 -22.43 1.70
N GLY A 95 1.18 -22.68 2.09
CA GLY A 95 2.09 -23.51 1.30
C GLY A 95 2.70 -22.80 0.08
N SER A 96 2.57 -21.47 -0.03
CA SER A 96 3.15 -20.67 -1.11
C SER A 96 4.67 -20.50 -1.03
N GLY A 97 5.31 -21.00 0.03
CA GLY A 97 6.76 -20.90 0.25
C GLY A 97 7.25 -19.59 0.87
N ASN A 98 6.41 -18.55 0.94
CA ASN A 98 6.70 -17.33 1.69
C ASN A 98 5.46 -16.82 2.45
N SER A 99 5.67 -16.24 3.62
CA SER A 99 4.58 -15.75 4.47
C SER A 99 4.94 -14.53 5.28
N ARG A 100 3.93 -13.74 5.65
CA ARG A 100 4.10 -12.66 6.64
C ARG A 100 4.66 -13.25 7.94
N ASN A 101 5.68 -12.61 8.50
CA ASN A 101 6.41 -13.07 9.69
C ASN A 101 6.58 -11.93 10.70
N GLY A 102 5.46 -11.30 11.06
CA GLY A 102 5.41 -10.22 12.03
C GLY A 102 5.84 -8.86 11.47
N TYR A 103 6.30 -8.01 12.38
CA TYR A 103 6.60 -6.59 12.15
C TYR A 103 7.82 -6.15 12.94
N TYR A 104 8.42 -5.03 12.53
CA TYR A 104 9.37 -4.31 13.36
C TYR A 104 8.99 -2.83 13.48
N PRO A 105 9.20 -2.22 14.65
CA PRO A 105 8.95 -0.79 14.83
C PRO A 105 10.01 0.03 14.08
N LYS A 106 9.57 1.13 13.48
CA LYS A 106 10.45 2.12 12.87
C LYS A 106 9.88 3.52 13.05
N THR A 107 10.65 4.39 13.70
CA THR A 107 10.34 5.82 13.76
C THR A 107 10.89 6.54 12.52
N VAL A 108 10.01 7.28 11.86
CA VAL A 108 10.34 8.19 10.76
C VAL A 108 10.05 9.63 11.18
N ARG A 109 11.00 10.52 10.88
CA ARG A 109 10.85 11.96 11.12
C ARG A 109 10.08 12.59 9.97
N THR A 110 9.05 13.36 10.29
CA THR A 110 8.25 14.14 9.34
C THR A 110 8.20 15.60 9.76
N GLU A 111 7.66 16.47 8.91
CA GLU A 111 7.48 17.90 9.19
C GLU A 111 6.49 18.17 10.33
N ILE A 112 5.56 17.25 10.57
CA ILE A 112 4.51 17.36 11.60
C ILE A 112 4.87 16.67 12.92
N GLY A 113 6.02 15.99 12.98
CA GLY A 113 6.50 15.25 14.15
C GLY A 113 7.07 13.87 13.81
N ASP A 114 7.53 13.17 14.84
CA ASP A 114 8.01 11.80 14.70
C ASP A 114 6.81 10.83 14.64
N VAL A 115 6.89 9.87 13.73
CA VAL A 115 5.86 8.87 13.48
C VAL A 115 6.47 7.47 13.61
N GLU A 116 6.02 6.69 14.58
CA GLU A 116 6.37 5.26 14.66
C GLU A 116 5.41 4.43 13.81
N VAL A 117 5.96 3.58 12.93
CA VAL A 117 5.20 2.62 12.12
C VAL A 117 5.65 1.19 12.41
N GLN A 118 4.73 0.24 12.27
CA GLN A 118 5.02 -1.19 12.29
C GLN A 118 5.25 -1.70 10.87
N VAL A 119 6.51 -1.90 10.49
CA VAL A 119 6.87 -2.31 9.14
C VAL A 119 6.74 -3.83 9.00
N PRO A 120 5.93 -4.35 8.06
CA PRO A 120 5.72 -5.78 7.92
C PRO A 120 6.99 -6.46 7.38
N ARG A 121 7.14 -7.75 7.70
CA ARG A 121 8.19 -8.60 7.16
C ARG A 121 7.64 -9.90 6.60
N ASP A 122 8.33 -10.44 5.61
CA ASP A 122 8.11 -11.77 5.10
C ASP A 122 9.09 -12.77 5.73
N ARG A 123 8.82 -14.07 5.57
CA ARG A 123 9.60 -15.16 6.17
C ARG A 123 10.95 -15.33 5.51
N ASN A 124 11.01 -15.06 4.21
CA ASN A 124 12.22 -15.20 3.41
C ASN A 124 13.10 -13.95 3.44
N ALA A 125 12.66 -12.88 4.13
CA ALA A 125 13.34 -11.60 4.25
C ALA A 125 13.65 -10.95 2.89
N THR A 126 12.76 -11.12 1.91
CA THR A 126 12.89 -10.53 0.57
C THR A 126 12.03 -9.29 0.36
N PHE A 127 11.19 -8.91 1.33
CA PHE A 127 10.36 -7.71 1.24
C PHE A 127 11.18 -6.43 1.44
N GLU A 128 11.17 -5.56 0.42
CA GLU A 128 11.80 -4.24 0.44
C GLU A 128 10.74 -3.13 0.31
N PRO A 129 10.28 -2.51 1.43
CA PRO A 129 9.22 -1.51 1.39
C PRO A 129 9.66 -0.25 0.64
N GLN A 130 8.80 0.29 -0.22
CA GLN A 130 9.09 1.49 -1.02
C GLN A 130 8.60 2.76 -0.32
N ILE A 131 7.45 2.71 0.36
CA ILE A 131 6.89 3.85 1.09
C ILE A 131 7.75 4.23 2.31
N VAL A 132 8.36 3.25 2.97
CA VAL A 132 9.24 3.48 4.13
C VAL A 132 10.57 2.74 3.94
N PRO A 133 11.46 3.21 3.04
CA PRO A 133 12.67 2.49 2.64
C PRO A 133 13.60 2.12 3.80
N VAL A 134 14.29 0.98 3.69
CA VAL A 134 15.23 0.52 4.71
C VAL A 134 16.32 1.57 4.94
N GLY A 135 16.65 1.84 6.21
CA GLY A 135 17.66 2.84 6.60
C GLY A 135 17.21 4.31 6.52
N GLN A 136 16.15 4.63 5.77
CA GLN A 136 15.64 6.00 5.68
C GLN A 136 14.93 6.42 6.97
N ARG A 137 15.46 7.43 7.66
CA ARG A 137 14.94 7.94 8.94
C ARG A 137 14.12 9.22 8.82
N ARG A 138 14.15 9.87 7.67
CA ARG A 138 13.37 11.08 7.38
C ARG A 138 12.53 10.84 6.14
N LEU A 139 11.23 11.04 6.27
CA LEU A 139 10.32 11.08 5.13
C LEU A 139 10.10 12.55 4.80
N SER A 140 10.98 13.08 3.95
CA SER A 140 10.82 14.43 3.41
C SER A 140 9.80 14.39 2.28
N GLY A 141 8.93 15.38 2.20
CA GLY A 141 7.95 15.44 1.11
C GLY A 141 6.75 14.52 1.31
N LEU A 142 6.38 14.24 2.57
CA LEU A 142 5.03 13.75 2.89
C LEU A 142 3.97 14.65 2.25
N ASP A 143 4.20 15.97 2.27
CA ASP A 143 3.40 16.95 1.54
C ASP A 143 3.36 16.66 0.04
N GLN A 144 4.49 16.30 -0.59
CA GLN A 144 4.54 15.92 -2.01
C GLN A 144 3.79 14.60 -2.27
N MET A 145 3.77 13.67 -1.31
CA MET A 145 2.99 12.43 -1.39
C MET A 145 1.49 12.70 -1.25
N VAL A 146 1.08 13.58 -0.34
CA VAL A 146 -0.32 14.05 -0.25
C VAL A 146 -0.71 14.84 -1.51
N ILE A 147 0.19 15.69 -2.02
CA ILE A 147 -0.01 16.45 -3.25
C ILE A 147 -0.07 15.53 -4.47
N SER A 148 0.74 14.48 -4.58
CA SER A 148 0.68 13.55 -5.72
C SER A 148 -0.65 12.79 -5.76
N LEU A 149 -1.21 12.48 -4.58
CA LEU A 149 -2.57 11.97 -4.45
C LEU A 149 -3.63 13.01 -4.88
N TYR A 150 -3.41 14.31 -4.64
CA TYR A 150 -4.32 15.41 -5.01
C TYR A 150 -4.19 15.86 -6.49
N ALA A 151 -2.98 15.86 -7.03
CA ALA A 151 -2.64 16.40 -8.35
C ALA A 151 -3.17 15.53 -9.50
N ASN A 152 -3.31 14.22 -9.27
CA ASN A 152 -3.97 13.30 -10.22
C ASN A 152 -5.45 13.64 -10.48
N ARG A 153 -6.05 14.59 -9.74
CA ARG A 153 -7.40 15.11 -9.99
C ARG A 153 -7.45 16.30 -10.96
N VAL A 154 -6.38 17.10 -11.04
CA VAL A 154 -6.40 18.36 -11.83
C VAL A 154 -6.10 18.12 -13.31
N HIS A 155 -5.60 16.94 -13.69
CA HIS A 155 -5.31 16.57 -15.09
C HIS A 155 -6.42 15.77 -15.79
N GLN A 156 -7.57 15.56 -15.14
CA GLN A 156 -8.73 14.81 -15.67
C GLN A 156 -10.01 15.67 -15.69
N GLY A 157 -9.87 16.99 -15.83
CA GLY A 157 -10.97 17.95 -15.97
C GLY A 157 -11.05 18.51 -17.38
#